data_AF-A0A819B9F5-F1
#
_entry.id   AF-A0A819B9F5-F1
#
_cell.length_a   1.000
_cell.length_b   1.000
_cell.length_c   1.000
_cell.angle_alpha   90.00
_cell.angle_beta   90.00
_cell.angle_gamma   90.00
#
_symmetry.space_group_name_H-M   'P 1'
#
loop_
_entity.id
_entity.type
_entity.pdbx_description
1 polymer ?
#
loop_
_entity_poly.entity_id
_entity_poly.type
_entity_poly.pdbx_seq_one_letter_code
_entity_poly.pdbx_strand_id
1 'polypeptide(L)'
;MLKDLNRYDNNLLNIVILDACRADKANDTWKMKATNDEPCLKPAFGNALTSHVRMPNESQFALIFSSDPGTVSFANEIGENSFFTSALLNHLATPNLELDRMMRQVRKEILQKSSNKQRPWLHSCLTEEFYFNKGL
;
A
#
# COMPACT_ATOMS: atom_id res chain seq x y z
N MET A 1 -7.73 13.65 7.02
CA MET A 1 -7.18 12.71 6.02
C MET A 1 -8.08 11.50 5.80
N LEU A 2 -8.26 10.56 6.76
CA LEU A 2 -9.18 9.42 6.54
C LEU A 2 -10.67 9.77 6.59
N LYS A 3 -11.05 10.85 7.30
CA LYS A 3 -12.45 11.32 7.39
C LYS A 3 -12.95 11.96 6.09
N ASP A 4 -12.04 12.35 5.21
CA ASP A 4 -12.35 13.12 3.99
C ASP A 4 -12.68 12.21 2.79
N LEU A 5 -12.43 10.90 2.91
CA LEU A 5 -12.81 9.88 1.91
C LEU A 5 -14.33 9.63 1.86
N ASN A 6 -15.09 10.19 2.79
CA ASN A 6 -16.54 9.97 2.89
C ASN A 6 -17.37 11.08 2.22
N ARG A 7 -16.76 11.85 1.31
CA ARG A 7 -17.49 12.86 0.52
C ARG A 7 -18.31 12.15 -0.57
N TYR A 8 -19.62 12.19 -0.36
CA TYR A 8 -20.68 11.61 -1.17
C TYR A 8 -20.92 12.47 -2.41
N ASP A 9 -20.04 12.39 -3.41
CA ASP A 9 -20.33 12.80 -4.78
C ASP A 9 -20.33 11.54 -5.65
N ASN A 10 -21.40 11.35 -6.41
CA ASN A 10 -21.75 10.11 -7.09
C ASN A 10 -20.57 9.58 -7.94
N ASN A 11 -20.02 8.43 -7.54
CA ASN A 11 -18.97 7.67 -8.23
C ASN A 11 -17.51 8.18 -8.15
N LEU A 12 -17.06 8.64 -6.97
CA LEU A 12 -15.64 8.89 -6.73
C LEU A 12 -14.89 7.60 -6.35
N LEU A 13 -14.28 6.96 -7.34
CA LEU A 13 -13.26 5.94 -7.11
C LEU A 13 -12.08 6.55 -6.34
N ASN A 14 -11.78 6.00 -5.16
CA ASN A 14 -10.64 6.43 -4.34
C ASN A 14 -9.51 5.39 -4.38
N ILE A 15 -8.35 5.77 -4.91
CA ILE A 15 -7.16 4.91 -4.89
C ILE A 15 -6.10 5.55 -4.02
N VAL A 16 -5.61 4.81 -3.02
CA VAL A 16 -4.52 5.21 -2.14
C VAL A 16 -3.37 4.23 -2.31
N ILE A 17 -2.18 4.75 -2.61
CA ILE A 17 -0.95 3.96 -2.75
C ILE A 17 0.01 4.39 -1.66
N LEU A 18 0.44 3.45 -0.82
CA LEU A 18 1.31 3.68 0.31
C LEU A 18 2.59 2.86 0.17
N ASP A 19 3.69 3.56 -0.15
CA ASP A 19 5.04 3.01 -0.04
C ASP A 19 5.71 3.52 1.23
N ALA A 20 5.57 2.76 2.31
CA ALA A 20 6.11 3.08 3.63
C ALA A 20 6.82 1.85 4.21
N CYS A 21 7.70 2.07 5.20
CA CYS A 21 8.63 1.08 5.78
C CYS A 21 9.93 0.87 4.98
N ARG A 22 10.75 1.93 4.83
CA ARG A 22 12.19 1.76 4.58
C ARG A 22 12.85 1.24 5.85
N ALA A 23 13.33 0.01 5.84
CA ALA A 23 14.28 -0.47 6.85
C ALA A 23 15.70 -0.08 6.41
N ASP A 24 16.10 1.15 6.68
CA ASP A 24 17.48 1.58 6.44
C ASP A 24 18.36 1.01 7.57
N LYS A 25 19.13 -0.06 7.29
CA LYS A 25 20.06 -0.68 8.25
C LYS A 25 21.21 0.23 8.72
N ALA A 26 21.25 1.51 8.32
CA ALA A 26 22.41 2.38 8.49
C ALA A 26 22.17 3.65 9.31
N ASN A 27 20.93 3.99 9.70
CA ASN A 27 20.69 5.14 10.59
C ASN A 27 19.27 5.10 11.20
N ASP A 28 19.09 4.25 12.22
CA ASP A 28 17.98 4.33 13.18
C ASP A 28 18.07 5.64 13.98
N THR A 29 17.76 6.77 13.33
CA THR A 29 17.75 8.11 13.93
C THR A 29 16.40 8.48 14.52
N TRP A 30 15.36 7.67 14.32
CA TRP A 30 14.13 7.76 15.10
C TRP A 30 14.29 6.96 16.42
N LYS A 31 15.21 7.39 17.28
CA LYS A 31 15.10 7.01 18.69
C LYS A 31 13.92 7.80 19.25
N MET A 32 12.73 7.18 19.25
CA MET A 32 11.69 7.58 20.20
C MET A 32 12.38 7.54 21.56
N LYS A 33 12.70 8.71 22.10
CA LYS A 33 13.19 8.84 23.47
C LYS A 33 11.99 8.45 24.33
N ALA A 34 11.90 7.17 24.64
CA ALA A 34 11.03 6.67 25.69
C ALA A 34 11.56 7.29 26.98
N THR A 35 11.11 8.50 27.29
CA THR A 35 11.12 8.98 28.66
C THR A 35 10.26 8.00 29.43
N ASN A 36 10.78 7.50 30.55
CA ASN A 36 10.26 6.38 31.32
C ASN A 36 8.84 6.58 31.93
N ASP A 37 8.07 7.58 31.46
CA ASP A 37 6.76 7.95 31.96
C ASP A 37 5.65 7.91 30.89
N GLU A 38 5.93 7.53 29.65
CA GLU A 38 4.89 7.38 28.62
C GLU A 38 4.89 5.93 28.09
N PRO A 39 3.76 5.20 28.18
CA PRO A 39 3.71 3.81 27.78
C PRO A 39 4.08 3.71 26.31
N CYS A 40 5.16 2.95 26.03
CA CYS A 40 5.54 2.49 24.72
C CYS A 40 4.27 2.14 23.94
N LEU A 41 4.08 2.83 22.81
CA LEU A 41 2.92 2.68 21.94
C LEU A 41 2.75 1.18 21.68
N LYS A 42 1.85 0.54 22.44
CA LYS A 42 1.46 -0.85 22.21
C LYS A 42 1.05 -0.89 20.75
N PRO A 43 1.43 -1.91 19.97
CA PRO A 43 1.04 -1.98 18.57
C PRO A 43 -0.48 -1.78 18.52
N ALA A 44 -0.90 -0.62 18.02
CA ALA A 44 -2.30 -0.22 18.04
C ALA A 44 -3.16 -1.07 17.09
N PHE A 45 -2.61 -2.18 16.59
CA PHE A 45 -3.32 -3.26 15.91
C PHE A 45 -4.04 -4.20 16.88
N GLY A 46 -3.78 -4.14 18.19
CA GLY A 46 -4.46 -5.00 19.18
C GLY A 46 -5.89 -4.59 19.51
N ASN A 47 -6.23 -3.30 19.37
CA ASN A 47 -7.56 -2.75 19.71
C ASN A 47 -8.23 -1.96 18.57
N ALA A 48 -7.64 -1.92 17.37
CA ALA A 48 -8.23 -1.27 16.19
C ALA A 48 -9.06 -2.23 15.32
N LEU A 49 -9.24 -3.49 15.72
CA LEU A 49 -10.15 -4.42 15.04
C LEU A 49 -11.63 -4.14 15.35
N THR A 50 -11.93 -3.19 16.25
CA THR A 50 -13.29 -2.76 16.59
C THR A 50 -13.64 -1.35 16.13
N SER A 51 -12.67 -0.59 15.57
CA SER A 51 -13.04 0.62 14.83
C SER A 51 -13.69 0.17 13.52
N HIS A 52 -15.00 -0.01 13.58
CA HIS A 52 -15.86 -0.21 12.42
C HIS A 52 -15.78 1.06 11.57
N VAL A 53 -14.71 1.17 10.80
CA VAL A 53 -14.69 2.04 9.62
C VAL A 53 -15.65 1.36 8.65
N ARG A 54 -16.94 1.62 8.85
CA ARG A 54 -17.99 1.15 7.97
C ARG A 54 -17.92 2.02 6.73
N MET A 55 -17.30 1.47 5.70
CA MET A 55 -17.35 2.04 4.36
C MET A 55 -18.83 2.00 3.91
N PRO A 56 -19.37 3.10 3.37
CA PRO A 56 -20.66 3.09 2.70
C PRO A 56 -20.75 1.91 1.72
N ASN A 57 -21.95 1.32 1.58
CA ASN A 57 -22.17 0.17 0.68
C ASN A 57 -21.83 0.48 -0.79
N GLU A 58 -21.76 1.75 -1.16
CA GLU A 58 -21.46 2.25 -2.52
C GLU A 58 -20.01 2.73 -2.67
N SER A 59 -19.16 2.52 -1.66
CA SER A 59 -17.78 3.00 -1.69
C SER A 59 -16.90 2.18 -2.62
N GLN A 60 -16.45 2.83 -3.70
CA GLN A 60 -15.41 2.28 -4.59
C GLN A 60 -14.04 2.76 -4.12
N PHE A 61 -13.22 1.84 -3.61
CA PHE A 61 -11.85 2.18 -3.23
C PHE A 61 -10.86 1.05 -3.47
N ALA A 62 -9.59 1.43 -3.57
CA ALA A 62 -8.44 0.53 -3.54
C ALA A 62 -7.33 1.12 -2.67
N LEU A 63 -6.84 0.33 -1.71
CA LEU A 63 -5.66 0.62 -0.90
C LEU A 63 -4.54 -0.32 -1.34
N ILE A 64 -3.42 0.25 -1.76
CA ILE A 64 -2.27 -0.47 -2.27
C ILE A 64 -1.09 -0.22 -1.34
N PHE A 65 -0.56 -1.29 -0.74
CA PHE A 65 0.56 -1.25 0.19
C PHE A 65 1.78 -1.90 -0.45
N SER A 66 2.96 -1.30 -0.24
CA SER A 66 4.22 -1.83 -0.74
C SER A 66 4.66 -3.16 -0.12
N SER A 67 4.16 -3.46 1.09
CA SER A 67 4.40 -4.69 1.82
C SER A 67 3.14 -5.17 2.54
N ASP A 68 3.13 -6.43 2.97
CA ASP A 68 2.07 -6.99 3.79
C ASP A 68 2.20 -6.50 5.25
N PRO A 69 1.09 -6.46 6.02
CA PRO A 69 1.13 -6.00 7.40
C PRO A 69 2.18 -6.74 8.22
N GLY A 70 3.05 -6.00 8.90
CA GLY A 70 4.12 -6.56 9.73
C GLY A 70 5.43 -6.86 8.99
N THR A 71 5.52 -6.57 7.68
CA THR A 71 6.77 -6.69 6.91
C THR A 71 7.26 -5.34 6.38
N VAL A 72 8.50 -5.31 5.88
CA VAL A 72 9.19 -4.09 5.43
C VAL A 72 9.24 -4.00 3.91
N SER A 73 9.27 -2.77 3.39
CA SER A 73 9.51 -2.49 1.97
C SER A 73 11.01 -2.32 1.75
N PHE A 74 11.59 -3.07 0.81
CA PHE A 74 13.02 -2.97 0.53
C PHE A 74 13.29 -1.89 -0.51
N ALA A 75 14.34 -1.10 -0.26
CA ALA A 75 14.96 -0.30 -1.31
C ALA A 75 15.46 -1.22 -2.42
N ASN A 76 15.38 -0.75 -3.66
CA ASN A 76 16.04 -1.44 -4.75
C ASN A 76 17.56 -1.27 -4.59
N GLU A 77 18.34 -2.32 -4.88
CA GLU A 77 19.80 -2.25 -4.87
C GLU A 77 20.34 -1.39 -6.04
N ILE A 78 19.51 -1.19 -7.08
CA ILE A 78 19.86 -0.44 -8.28
C ILE A 78 18.80 0.65 -8.53
N GLY A 79 19.20 1.91 -8.34
CA GLY A 79 18.38 3.09 -8.61
C GLY A 79 17.75 3.75 -7.37
N GLU A 80 16.96 4.80 -7.58
CA GLU A 80 16.44 5.66 -6.50
C GLU A 80 15.10 5.17 -5.90
N ASN A 81 14.39 4.29 -6.61
CA ASN A 81 13.06 3.81 -6.24
C ASN A 81 13.12 2.50 -5.44
N SER A 82 12.10 2.24 -4.60
CA SER A 82 11.94 0.92 -3.95
C SER A 82 11.61 -0.17 -4.98
N PHE A 83 11.74 -1.45 -4.61
CA PHE A 83 11.25 -2.54 -5.48
C PHE A 83 9.78 -2.38 -5.84
N PHE A 84 8.98 -1.89 -4.88
CA PHE A 84 7.56 -1.63 -5.09
C PHE A 84 7.32 -0.52 -6.11
N THR A 85 7.89 0.66 -5.89
CA THR A 85 7.70 1.81 -6.78
C THR A 85 8.23 1.52 -8.18
N SER A 86 9.41 0.88 -8.30
CA SER A 86 9.96 0.46 -9.59
C SER A 86 9.02 -0.48 -10.35
N ALA A 87 8.54 -1.55 -9.71
CA ALA A 87 7.64 -2.50 -10.36
C ALA A 87 6.29 -1.85 -10.71
N LEU A 88 5.72 -1.07 -9.78
CA LEU A 88 4.45 -0.38 -10.00
C LEU A 88 4.50 0.52 -11.24
N LEU A 89 5.55 1.35 -11.39
CA LEU A 89 5.71 2.24 -12.55
C LEU A 89 5.77 1.47 -13.88
N ASN A 90 6.43 0.31 -13.91
CA ASN A 90 6.49 -0.53 -15.12
C ASN A 90 5.10 -1.01 -15.55
N HIS A 91 4.27 -1.43 -14.59
CA HIS A 91 2.96 -1.99 -14.88
C HIS A 91 1.89 -0.90 -15.11
N LEU A 92 2.01 0.27 -14.45
CA LEU A 92 1.09 1.41 -14.65
C LEU A 92 1.06 1.89 -16.11
N ALA A 93 2.20 1.85 -16.80
CA ALA A 93 2.30 2.26 -18.19
C ALA A 93 1.69 1.24 -19.17
N THR A 94 1.38 0.01 -18.73
CA THR A 94 0.91 -1.05 -19.61
C THR A 94 -0.54 -0.79 -20.04
N PRO A 95 -0.82 -0.66 -21.35
CA PRO A 95 -2.18 -0.44 -21.83
C PRO A 95 -3.10 -1.62 -21.53
N ASN A 96 -4.36 -1.33 -21.22
CA ASN A 96 -5.44 -2.31 -21.04
C ASN A 96 -5.13 -3.37 -19.96
N LEU A 97 -4.36 -2.97 -18.94
CA LEU A 97 -4.06 -3.79 -17.79
C LEU A 97 -4.95 -3.41 -16.60
N GLU A 98 -5.91 -4.29 -16.31
CA GLU A 98 -6.85 -4.20 -15.18
C GLU A 98 -6.10 -4.22 -13.83
N LEU A 99 -6.57 -3.45 -12.84
CA LEU A 99 -5.90 -3.20 -11.56
C LEU A 99 -5.52 -4.47 -10.79
N ASP A 100 -6.44 -5.39 -10.56
CA ASP A 100 -6.17 -6.63 -9.85
C ASP A 100 -5.14 -7.47 -10.61
N ARG A 101 -5.24 -7.53 -11.94
CA ARG A 101 -4.24 -8.17 -12.80
C ARG A 101 -2.89 -7.47 -12.73
N MET A 102 -2.86 -6.15 -12.72
CA MET A 102 -1.67 -5.33 -12.57
C MET A 102 -0.97 -5.68 -11.25
N MET A 103 -1.72 -5.66 -10.15
CA MET A 103 -1.19 -5.94 -8.81
C MET A 103 -0.73 -7.39 -8.64
N ARG A 104 -1.36 -8.36 -9.33
CA ARG A 104 -0.84 -9.74 -9.41
C ARG A 104 0.53 -9.79 -10.07
N GLN A 105 0.75 -9.02 -11.16
CA GLN A 105 2.04 -8.97 -11.85
C GLN A 105 3.11 -8.26 -11.03
N VAL A 106 2.79 -7.09 -10.46
CA VAL A 106 3.65 -6.36 -9.51
C VAL A 106 4.09 -7.27 -8.36
N ARG A 107 3.15 -8.01 -7.74
CA ARG A 107 3.47 -8.95 -6.66
C ARG A 107 4.40 -10.06 -7.11
N LYS A 108 4.18 -10.64 -8.30
CA LYS A 108 5.04 -11.69 -8.85
C LYS A 108 6.47 -11.19 -9.06
N GLU A 109 6.62 -10.00 -9.62
CA GLU A 109 7.92 -9.38 -9.86
C GLU A 109 8.68 -9.12 -8.55
N ILE A 110 8.01 -8.56 -7.55
CA ILE A 110 8.64 -8.23 -6.26
C ILE A 110 8.97 -9.49 -5.45
N LEU A 111 8.15 -10.54 -5.50
CA LEU A 111 8.50 -11.82 -4.88
C LEU A 111 9.78 -12.40 -5.49
N GLN A 112 9.96 -12.30 -6.81
CA GLN A 112 11.18 -12.75 -7.48
C GLN A 112 12.39 -11.90 -7.08
N LYS A 113 12.29 -10.57 -7.13
CA LYS A 113 13.40 -9.65 -6.81
C LYS A 113 13.79 -9.68 -5.33
N SER A 114 12.82 -9.81 -4.43
CA SER A 114 13.05 -9.81 -2.98
C SER A 114 13.37 -11.19 -2.40
N SER A 115 13.52 -12.24 -3.22
CA SER A 115 13.66 -13.62 -2.74
C SER A 115 12.52 -14.04 -1.78
N ASN A 116 11.28 -13.71 -2.15
CA ASN A 116 10.05 -13.92 -1.38
C ASN A 116 9.96 -13.18 -0.03
N LYS A 117 10.77 -12.13 0.18
CA LYS A 117 10.80 -11.38 1.45
C LYS A 117 9.82 -10.20 1.50
N GLN A 118 9.34 -9.73 0.36
CA GLN A 118 8.38 -8.63 0.28
C GLN A 118 7.18 -9.03 -0.58
N ARG A 119 5.99 -8.73 -0.09
CA ARG A 119 4.73 -9.03 -0.77
C ARG A 119 3.81 -7.81 -0.74
N PRO A 120 3.62 -7.09 -1.85
CA PRO A 120 2.65 -6.01 -1.92
C PRO A 120 1.22 -6.50 -1.68
N TRP A 121 0.44 -5.69 -0.98
CA TRP A 121 -0.93 -6.00 -0.58
C TRP A 121 -1.92 -5.02 -1.21
N LEU A 122 -3.05 -5.54 -1.69
CA LEU A 122 -4.15 -4.78 -2.28
C LEU A 122 -5.40 -5.06 -1.45
N HIS A 123 -6.06 -4.01 -0.97
CA HIS A 123 -7.35 -4.08 -0.29
C HIS A 123 -8.35 -3.22 -1.06
N SER A 124 -9.34 -3.85 -1.68
CA SER A 124 -10.19 -3.24 -2.70
C SER A 124 -11.67 -3.57 -2.44
N CYS A 125 -12.54 -2.60 -2.71
CA CYS A 125 -14.01 -2.77 -2.79
C CYS A 125 -14.54 -2.32 -4.16
N LEU A 126 -13.73 -2.44 -5.21
CA LEU A 126 -14.17 -2.15 -6.57
C LEU A 126 -15.18 -3.19 -7.05
N THR A 127 -16.27 -2.70 -7.66
CA THR A 127 -17.29 -3.55 -8.28
C THR A 127 -17.09 -3.69 -9.79
N GLU A 128 -16.34 -2.76 -10.39
CA GLU A 128 -16.06 -2.70 -11.82
C GLU A 128 -14.56 -2.72 -12.07
N GLU A 129 -14.17 -3.13 -13.28
CA GLU A 129 -12.77 -3.15 -13.69
C GLU A 129 -12.20 -1.72 -13.78
N PHE A 130 -11.03 -1.52 -13.16
CA PHE A 130 -10.28 -0.27 -13.25
C PHE A 130 -8.99 -0.45 -14.04
N TYR A 131 -8.67 0.55 -14.85
CA TYR A 131 -7.50 0.56 -15.73
C TYR A 131 -6.80 1.91 -15.58
N PHE A 132 -5.52 1.90 -15.24
CA PHE A 132 -4.73 3.14 -15.18
C PHE A 132 -4.42 3.69 -16.56
N ASN A 133 -4.15 2.82 -17.52
CA ASN A 133 -3.91 3.16 -18.91
C ASN A 133 -4.90 2.39 -19.80
N LYS A 134 -6.04 3.01 -20.12
CA LYS A 134 -6.94 2.50 -21.16
C LYS A 134 -6.31 2.84 -22.51
N GLY A 135 -5.77 1.85 -23.20
CA GLY A 135 -5.25 2.04 -24.55
C GLY A 135 -6.43 2.38 -25.45
N LEU A 136 -6.53 3.65 -25.85
CA LEU A 136 -7.49 4.11 -26.85
C LEU A 136 -7.18 3.50 -28.23
#